data_AF-A0A7W5DV30-F1
#
_entry.id   AF-A0A7W5DV30-F1
#
_cell.length_a   1.000
_cell.length_b   1.000
_cell.length_c   1.000
_cell.angle_alpha   90.00
_cell.angle_beta   90.00
_cell.angle_gamma   90.00
#
_symmetry.space_group_name_H-M   'P 1'
#
loop_
_entity.id
_entity.type
_entity.pdbx_description
1 polymer ?
#
loop_
_entity_poly.entity_id
_entity_poly.type
_entity_poly.pdbx_seq_one_letter_code
_entity_poly.pdbx_strand_id
1 'polypeptide(L)' 'MKFICDVRQVTDLAEGEKAAPEPDMGYELRSTTRDNFEAGVVEYVVRRGYAIFARTTAGKEFAVTGKNAHVLVPLGF' A
#
# COMPACT_ATOMS: atom_id res chain seq x y z
N MET A 1 14.18 2.25 8.50
CA MET A 1 13.28 1.79 7.43
C MET A 1 12.03 1.26 8.09
N LYS A 2 10.84 1.65 7.61
CA LYS A 2 9.56 1.28 8.22
C LYS A 2 8.88 0.21 7.38
N PHE A 3 8.17 -0.71 8.01
CA PHE A 3 7.42 -1.75 7.30
C PHE A 3 5.92 -1.45 7.25
N ILE A 4 5.22 -2.10 6.33
CA ILE A 4 3.78 -1.91 6.16
C ILE A 4 3.02 -2.31 7.45
N CYS A 5 3.43 -3.36 8.15
CA CYS A 5 2.84 -3.78 9.43
C CYS A 5 2.99 -2.76 10.57
N ASP A 6 3.93 -1.81 10.45
CA ASP A 6 4.12 -0.72 11.41
C ASP A 6 3.18 0.48 11.15
N VAL A 7 2.39 0.45 10.08
CA VAL A 7 1.51 1.55 9.66
C VAL A 7 0.06 1.19 9.97
N ARG A 8 -0.48 1.76 11.05
CA ARG A 8 -1.87 1.57 11.50
C ARG A 8 -2.74 2.77 11.17
N GLN A 9 -2.15 3.96 11.11
CA GLN A 9 -2.79 5.23 10.83
C GLN A 9 -1.98 6.03 9.80
N VAL A 10 -2.64 6.94 9.07
CA VAL A 10 -1.96 7.83 8.10
C VAL A 10 -0.82 8.59 8.76
N THR A 11 -1.01 9.04 9.99
CA THR A 11 -0.04 9.82 10.77
C THR A 11 1.16 9.02 11.25
N ASP A 12 1.15 7.69 11.13
CA ASP A 12 2.32 6.86 11.43
C ASP A 12 3.43 7.07 10.40
N LEU A 13 3.10 7.61 9.23
CA LEU A 13 4.07 8.07 8.24
C LEU A 13 4.17 9.59 8.27
N ALA A 14 5.38 10.14 8.23
CA ALA A 14 5.60 11.54 7.89
C ALA A 14 5.26 11.81 6.42
N GLU A 15 5.05 13.08 6.04
CA GLU A 15 4.76 13.45 4.66
C GLU A 15 5.88 12.99 3.72
N GLY A 16 5.55 12.21 2.69
CA GLY A 16 6.52 11.63 1.76
C GLY A 16 7.32 10.44 2.30
N GLU A 17 7.14 10.06 3.57
CA GLU A 17 7.78 8.87 4.15
C GLU A 17 7.20 7.60 3.53
N LYS A 18 8.09 6.62 3.31
CA LYS A 18 7.77 5.33 2.71
C LYS A 18 7.89 4.20 3.72
N ALA A 19 6.97 3.25 3.62
CA ALA A 19 7.08 1.94 4.26
C ALA A 19 7.09 0.84 3.20
N ALA A 20 8.05 -0.08 3.29
CA ALA A 20 8.20 -1.21 2.38
C ALA A 20 7.50 -2.46 2.95
N PRO A 21 7.19 -3.47 2.12
CA PRO A 21 6.85 -4.80 2.63
C PRO A 21 7.95 -5.36 3.54
N GLU A 22 7.54 -6.23 4.46
CA GLU A 22 8.46 -7.02 5.29
C GLU A 22 9.29 -7.98 4.40
N PRO A 23 10.49 -8.41 4.83
CA PRO A 23 11.41 -9.18 3.99
C PRO A 23 10.84 -10.44 3.33
N ASP A 24 9.85 -11.09 3.96
CA ASP A 24 9.23 -12.34 3.48
C ASP A 24 7.73 -12.14 3.14
N MET A 25 7.31 -10.89 2.96
CA MET A 25 5.92 -10.53 2.67
C MET A 25 5.80 -9.78 1.36
N GLY A 26 4.75 -10.10 0.61
CA GLY A 26 4.26 -9.31 -0.50
C GLY A 26 2.86 -8.81 -0.22
N TYR A 27 2.44 -7.81 -0.99
CA TYR A 27 1.05 -7.38 -0.99
C TYR A 27 0.56 -7.20 -2.41
N GLU A 28 -0.62 -7.75 -2.70
CA GLU A 28 -1.40 -7.36 -3.88
C GLU A 28 -2.40 -6.27 -3.49
N LEU A 29 -2.87 -5.53 -4.49
CA LEU A 29 -3.91 -4.52 -4.29
C LEU A 29 -5.20 -4.98 -4.92
N ARG A 30 -6.23 -5.14 -4.09
CA ARG A 30 -7.60 -5.40 -4.56
C ARG A 30 -8.42 -4.13 -4.52
N SER A 31 -9.10 -3.81 -5.61
CA SER A 31 -10.04 -2.67 -5.62
C SER A 31 -11.24 -2.96 -4.72
N THR A 32 -11.75 -1.96 -4.00
CA THR A 32 -13.02 -2.08 -3.26
C THR A 32 -14.25 -1.86 -4.15
N THR A 33 -14.04 -1.35 -5.37
CA THR A 33 -15.12 -1.02 -6.32
C THR A 33 -15.24 -2.04 -7.45
N ARG A 34 -14.21 -2.86 -7.65
CA ARG A 34 -14.11 -3.87 -8.69
C ARG A 34 -13.53 -5.13 -8.05
N ASP A 35 -14.05 -6.30 -8.36
CA ASP A 35 -13.58 -7.56 -7.77
C ASP A 35 -12.30 -8.09 -8.45
N ASN A 36 -11.36 -7.20 -8.73
CA ASN A 36 -10.11 -7.50 -9.44
C ASN A 36 -8.90 -7.02 -8.65
N PHE A 37 -7.77 -7.70 -8.90
CA PHE A 37 -6.45 -7.29 -8.42
C PHE A 37 -5.75 -6.39 -9.43
N GLU A 38 -5.04 -5.39 -8.93
CA GLU A 38 -4.17 -4.55 -9.73
C GLU A 38 -2.89 -5.31 -10.09
N ALA A 39 -2.30 -4.97 -11.23
CA ALA A 39 -1.12 -5.67 -11.74
C ALA A 39 0.12 -5.40 -10.86
N GLY A 40 0.83 -6.47 -10.51
CA GLY A 40 2.07 -6.41 -9.74
C GLY A 40 1.85 -6.37 -8.22
N VAL A 41 2.94 -6.53 -7.48
CA VAL A 41 2.95 -6.46 -6.02
C VAL A 41 3.35 -5.08 -5.55
N VAL A 42 3.03 -4.72 -4.32
CA VAL A 42 3.40 -3.44 -3.70
C VAL A 42 4.90 -3.39 -3.42
N GLU A 43 5.56 -2.33 -3.89
CA GLU A 43 6.96 -2.02 -3.58
C GLU A 43 7.10 -1.20 -2.30
N TYR A 44 6.18 -0.25 -2.09
CA TYR A 44 6.08 0.55 -0.88
C TYR A 44 4.71 1.24 -0.80
N VAL A 45 4.36 1.67 0.41
CA VAL A 45 3.32 2.66 0.66
C VAL A 45 3.96 4.00 1.03
N VAL A 46 3.30 5.10 0.69
CA VAL A 46 3.78 6.47 0.94
C VAL A 46 2.63 7.36 1.40
N ARG A 47 2.88 8.22 2.38
CA ARG A 47 1.91 9.25 2.76
C ARG A 47 2.00 10.44 1.82
N ARG A 48 0.83 10.89 1.35
CA ARG A 48 0.64 12.18 0.68
C ARG A 48 -0.59 12.88 1.27
N GLY A 49 -0.37 13.96 2.01
CA GLY A 49 -1.39 14.69 2.75
C GLY A 49 -2.08 13.82 3.80
N TYR A 50 -3.39 13.61 3.63
CA TYR A 50 -4.23 12.81 4.53
C TYR A 50 -4.52 11.41 4.01
N ALA A 51 -3.74 10.94 3.02
CA ALA A 51 -3.92 9.62 2.44
C ALA A 51 -2.58 8.87 2.32
N ILE A 52 -2.69 7.55 2.32
CA ILE A 52 -1.62 6.62 1.96
C ILE A 52 -1.88 6.10 0.55
N PHE A 53 -0.82 6.06 -0.25
CA PHE A 53 -0.82 5.48 -1.58
C PHE A 53 0.15 4.29 -1.63
N ALA A 54 -0.24 3.21 -2.28
CA ALA A 54 0.63 2.07 -2.56
C ALA A 54 1.16 2.15 -4.00
N ARG A 55 2.48 2.00 -4.15
CA ARG A 55 3.17 1.87 -5.44
C ARG A 55 3.36 0.41 -5.76
N THR A 56 2.95 -0.03 -6.95
CA THR A 56 3.15 -1.41 -7.44
C THR A 56 4.43 -1.52 -8.28
N THR A 57 4.99 -2.72 -8.40
CA THR A 57 6.09 -3.06 -9.33
C THR A 57 5.71 -2.82 -10.80
N ALA A 58 4.42 -2.78 -11.13
CA ALA A 58 3.94 -2.37 -12.46
C ALA A 58 3.99 -0.84 -12.71
N GLY A 59 4.51 -0.06 -11.75
CA GLY A 59 4.68 1.38 -11.89
C GLY A 59 3.39 2.21 -11.73
N LYS A 60 2.32 1.62 -11.18
CA LYS A 60 1.07 2.32 -10.86
C LYS A 60 0.99 2.65 -9.36
N GLU A 61 0.19 3.66 -9.03
CA GLU A 61 -0.10 4.07 -7.65
C GLU A 61 -1.59 4.09 -7.39
N PHE A 62 -1.99 3.62 -6.21
CA PHE A 62 -3.39 3.52 -5.81
C PHE A 62 -3.56 3.98 -4.37
N ALA A 63 -4.64 4.71 -4.09
CA ALA A 63 -4.97 5.09 -2.72
C ALA A 63 -5.38 3.83 -1.93
N VAL A 64 -4.83 3.65 -0.73
CA VAL A 64 -5.20 2.56 0.22
C VAL A 64 -5.94 3.07 1.45
N THR A 65 -6.18 4.38 1.49
CA THR A 65 -7.02 5.05 2.50
C THR A 65 -8.00 6.00 1.82
N GLY A 66 -9.16 6.23 2.43
CA GLY A 66 -10.18 7.13 1.90
C GLY A 66 -11.23 6.43 1.04
N LYS A 67 -12.02 7.20 0.30
CA LYS A 67 -13.12 6.67 -0.52
C LYS A 67 -12.56 5.94 -1.75
N ASN A 68 -13.14 4.77 -2.07
CA ASN A 68 -12.70 3.90 -3.17
C ASN A 68 -11.24 3.41 -3.03
N ALA A 69 -10.76 3.27 -1.80
CA ALA A 69 -9.44 2.76 -1.52
C ALA A 69 -9.25 1.31 -2.00
N HIS A 70 -8.00 0.92 -2.22
CA HIS A 70 -7.60 -0.46 -2.46
C HIS A 70 -7.23 -1.11 -1.13
N VAL A 71 -7.49 -2.41 -1.03
CA VAL A 71 -7.11 -3.21 0.12
C VAL A 71 -5.78 -3.89 -0.18
N LEU A 72 -4.83 -3.75 0.73
CA LEU A 72 -3.60 -4.53 0.74
C LEU A 72 -3.93 -5.97 1.15
N VAL A 73 -3.67 -6.92 0.26
CA VAL A 73 -3.89 -8.35 0.51
C VAL A 73 -2.52 -9.01 0.68
N PRO A 74 -2.21 -9.57 1.86
CA PRO A 74 -0.91 -10.16 2.12
C PRO A 74 -0.69 -11.44 1.31
N LEU A 75 0.50 -11.57 0.76
CA LEU A 75 1.08 -12.79 0.20
C LEU A 75 2.25 -13.19 1.10
N GLY A 76 2.18 -14.38 1.71
CA GLY A 76 3.34 -14.96 2.40
C GLY A 76 4.19 -15.74 1.41
N PHE A 77 5.51 -15.70 1.57
CA PHE A 77 6.47 -16.43 0.74
C PHE A 77 7.28 -17.45 1.55
#